data_AF-A0A7S8EQV9-F1
#
_entry.id   AF-A0A7S8EQV9-F1
#
_cell.length_a   1.000
_cell.length_b   1.000
_cell.length_c   1.000
_cell.angle_alpha   90.00
_cell.angle_beta   90.00
_cell.angle_gamma   90.00
#
_symmetry.space_group_name_H-M   'P 1'
#
loop_
_entity.id
_entity.type
_entity.pdbx_description
1 polymer ?
#
loop_
_entity_poly.entity_id
_entity_poly.type
_entity_poly.pdbx_seq_one_letter_code
_entity_poly.pdbx_strand_id
1 'polypeptide(L)'
;MTNDLLLNAYRFHRSTTRTARKWGIPSRNPAWDALNLARADVAAGKTRYPRDHFAAVCWQPVDADSPSYARRAERLAFVQNVDGAGLRHVGNVEAECGSRNGFWSNRDSCGWYSDNDQQETIYGVVYQLTGRDGKARFVAGYASAGDCDGLPTLDFGTIYSEFVGDYAYRESATDIEAARDAARAADSMAQHAAETERDYQAAWQAGSRFAGLAETIAANRKAALELLSERRRAASVDQGATYQAICKAIRDKVESLLEAMSEARTERGKLKAGDHINEWLPGFWTGDKRLQAAFNDGAGESIFSV
;
A
#
# COMPACT_ATOMS: atom_id res chain seq x y z
N MET A 1 -2.36 -27.29 -27.51
CA MET A 1 -3.29 -26.18 -27.87
C MET A 1 -4.71 -26.34 -27.29
N THR A 2 -5.13 -27.50 -26.80
CA THR A 2 -6.50 -27.73 -26.29
C THR A 2 -6.74 -27.28 -24.84
N ASN A 3 -5.69 -27.16 -24.01
CA ASN A 3 -5.84 -26.85 -22.58
C ASN A 3 -6.22 -25.39 -22.31
N ASP A 4 -5.67 -24.42 -23.06
CA ASP A 4 -5.92 -23.00 -22.79
C ASP A 4 -7.34 -22.57 -23.15
N LEU A 5 -7.90 -23.14 -24.22
CA LEU A 5 -9.29 -22.91 -24.63
C LEU A 5 -10.27 -23.45 -23.58
N LEU A 6 -9.99 -24.64 -23.04
CA LEU A 6 -10.80 -25.23 -21.98
C LEU A 6 -10.69 -24.42 -20.68
N LEU A 7 -9.48 -23.97 -20.33
CA LEU A 7 -9.25 -23.16 -19.15
C LEU A 7 -9.96 -21.80 -19.22
N ASN A 8 -9.91 -21.15 -20.39
CA ASN A 8 -10.57 -19.86 -20.60
C ASN A 8 -12.10 -19.99 -20.61
N ALA A 9 -12.65 -21.03 -21.26
CA ALA A 9 -14.07 -21.33 -21.22
C ALA A 9 -14.56 -21.67 -19.81
N TYR A 10 -13.75 -22.42 -19.04
CA TYR A 10 -14.05 -22.71 -17.64
C TYR A 10 -14.11 -21.45 -16.79
N ARG A 11 -13.12 -20.57 -16.92
CA ARG A 11 -13.09 -19.27 -16.22
C ARG A 11 -14.29 -18.39 -16.57
N PHE A 12 -14.68 -18.32 -17.84
CA PHE A 12 -15.86 -17.61 -18.32
C PHE A 12 -17.18 -18.15 -17.72
N HIS A 13 -17.35 -19.48 -17.72
CA HIS A 13 -18.56 -20.09 -17.16
C HIS A 13 -18.61 -19.98 -15.64
N ARG A 14 -17.48 -20.02 -14.94
CA ARG A 14 -17.41 -19.85 -13.48
C ARG A 14 -17.83 -18.43 -13.07
N SER A 15 -17.41 -17.40 -13.80
CA SER A 15 -17.82 -16.01 -13.50
C SER A 15 -19.31 -15.76 -13.77
N THR A 16 -19.88 -16.43 -14.78
CA THR A 16 -21.28 -16.26 -15.16
C THR A 16 -22.24 -17.15 -14.36
N THR A 17 -21.88 -18.39 -14.02
CA THR A 17 -22.72 -19.30 -13.21
C THR A 17 -22.90 -18.84 -11.76
N ARG A 18 -22.05 -17.96 -11.23
CA ARG A 18 -22.29 -17.29 -9.93
C ARG A 18 -23.58 -16.47 -9.92
N THR A 19 -23.98 -15.89 -11.05
CA THR A 19 -25.28 -15.21 -11.17
C THR A 19 -26.49 -16.15 -11.19
N ALA A 20 -26.33 -17.47 -11.36
CA ALA A 20 -27.44 -18.42 -11.34
C ALA A 20 -28.14 -18.54 -9.97
N ARG A 21 -27.45 -18.20 -8.85
CA ARG A 21 -28.11 -18.04 -7.54
C ARG A 21 -29.14 -16.89 -7.52
N LYS A 22 -28.98 -15.86 -8.37
CA LYS A 22 -29.96 -14.79 -8.58
C LYS A 22 -31.26 -15.29 -9.24
N TRP A 23 -31.21 -16.48 -9.87
CA TRP A 23 -32.32 -17.14 -10.56
C TRP A 23 -32.95 -18.29 -9.77
N GLY A 24 -32.59 -18.47 -8.49
CA GLY A 24 -33.26 -19.42 -7.59
C GLY A 24 -32.99 -20.91 -7.86
N ILE A 25 -31.97 -21.26 -8.66
CA ILE A 25 -31.64 -22.66 -8.96
C ILE A 25 -30.54 -23.15 -8.01
N PRO A 26 -30.79 -24.18 -7.18
CA PRO A 26 -29.79 -24.75 -6.28
C PRO A 26 -28.82 -25.65 -7.07
N SER A 27 -27.79 -25.05 -7.69
CA SER A 27 -26.67 -25.85 -8.21
C SER A 27 -25.88 -26.40 -7.02
N ARG A 28 -25.88 -27.75 -6.87
CA ARG A 28 -25.10 -28.47 -5.85
C ARG A 28 -23.58 -28.41 -6.10
N ASN A 29 -23.13 -28.07 -7.32
CA ASN A 29 -21.70 -27.97 -7.63
C ASN A 29 -21.43 -27.03 -8.84
N PRO A 30 -21.32 -25.71 -8.61
CA PRO A 30 -21.16 -24.73 -9.69
C PRO A 30 -19.85 -24.89 -10.48
N ALA A 31 -18.83 -25.52 -9.89
CA ALA A 31 -17.58 -25.81 -10.56
C ALA A 31 -17.73 -26.96 -11.57
N TRP A 32 -18.46 -28.01 -11.21
CA TRP A 32 -18.73 -29.13 -12.11
C TRP A 32 -19.59 -28.70 -13.30
N ASP A 33 -20.61 -27.86 -13.05
CA ASP A 33 -21.44 -27.28 -14.11
C ASP A 33 -20.61 -26.41 -15.06
N ALA A 34 -19.77 -25.52 -14.53
CA ALA A 34 -18.89 -24.68 -15.33
C ALA A 34 -17.89 -25.49 -16.16
N LEU A 35 -17.38 -26.61 -15.63
CA LEU A 35 -16.48 -27.50 -16.37
C LEU A 35 -17.18 -28.22 -17.52
N ASN A 36 -18.42 -28.67 -17.31
CA ASN A 36 -19.20 -29.31 -18.37
C ASN A 36 -19.58 -28.32 -19.48
N LEU A 37 -19.96 -27.10 -19.12
CA LEU A 37 -20.21 -26.02 -20.09
C LEU A 37 -18.94 -25.64 -20.87
N ALA A 38 -17.79 -25.59 -20.19
CA ALA A 38 -16.51 -25.34 -20.84
C ALA A 38 -16.13 -26.44 -21.83
N ARG A 39 -16.32 -27.72 -21.45
CA ARG A 39 -16.11 -28.86 -22.35
C ARG A 39 -17.04 -28.80 -23.56
N ALA A 40 -18.31 -28.42 -23.36
CA ALA A 40 -19.26 -28.25 -24.45
C ALA A 40 -18.87 -27.11 -25.41
N ASP A 41 -18.41 -25.98 -24.88
CA ASP A 41 -17.92 -24.86 -25.71
C ASP A 41 -16.68 -25.25 -26.52
N VAL A 42 -15.71 -25.96 -25.93
CA VAL A 42 -14.52 -26.47 -26.64
C VAL A 42 -14.92 -27.48 -27.73
N ALA A 43 -15.82 -28.42 -27.42
CA ALA A 43 -16.32 -29.40 -28.38
C ALA A 43 -17.09 -28.74 -29.54
N ALA A 44 -17.77 -27.62 -29.29
CA ALA A 44 -18.46 -26.82 -30.29
C ALA A 44 -17.55 -25.83 -31.04
N GLY A 45 -16.23 -25.82 -30.77
CA GLY A 45 -15.29 -24.87 -31.37
C GLY A 45 -15.50 -23.42 -30.94
N LYS A 46 -16.20 -23.18 -29.83
CA LYS A 46 -16.48 -21.83 -29.30
C LYS A 46 -15.31 -21.36 -28.43
N THR A 47 -14.68 -20.27 -28.82
CA THR A 47 -13.67 -19.60 -28.00
C THR A 47 -14.34 -18.60 -27.07
N ARG A 48 -14.14 -18.77 -25.76
CA ARG A 48 -14.59 -17.83 -24.74
C ARG A 48 -13.38 -17.15 -24.12
N TYR A 49 -13.48 -15.85 -23.91
CA TYR A 49 -12.49 -15.07 -23.18
C TYR A 49 -13.11 -14.60 -21.86
N PRO A 50 -12.37 -14.65 -20.73
CA PRO A 50 -12.78 -13.97 -19.52
C PRO A 50 -13.06 -12.49 -19.80
N ARG A 51 -14.00 -11.88 -19.07
CA ARG A 51 -14.55 -10.56 -19.39
C ARG A 51 -13.56 -9.39 -19.33
N ASP A 52 -12.37 -9.58 -18.78
CA ASP A 52 -11.37 -8.52 -18.62
C ASP A 52 -10.03 -8.95 -19.24
N HIS A 53 -9.48 -8.09 -20.10
CA HIS A 53 -8.20 -8.27 -20.80
C HIS A 53 -6.96 -8.09 -19.91
N PHE A 54 -7.14 -7.82 -18.62
CA PHE A 54 -6.05 -7.73 -17.67
C PHE A 54 -5.77 -9.11 -17.06
N ALA A 55 -4.50 -9.41 -16.80
CA ALA A 55 -4.16 -10.59 -16.04
C ALA A 55 -4.88 -10.51 -14.69
N ALA A 56 -5.73 -11.49 -14.39
CA ALA A 56 -6.48 -11.52 -13.13
C ALA A 56 -5.57 -11.44 -11.89
N VAL A 57 -4.29 -11.77 -12.07
CA VAL A 57 -3.22 -11.80 -11.07
C VAL A 57 -1.98 -11.14 -11.69
N CYS A 58 -1.41 -10.15 -11.00
CA CYS A 58 -0.14 -9.51 -11.32
C CYS A 58 0.87 -9.86 -10.23
N TRP A 59 1.95 -10.54 -10.59
CA TRP A 59 3.00 -10.92 -9.65
C TRP A 59 3.88 -9.72 -9.33
N GLN A 60 4.31 -9.60 -8.07
CA GLN A 60 5.28 -8.56 -7.73
C GLN A 60 6.61 -8.81 -8.47
N PRO A 61 7.24 -7.76 -9.02
CA PRO A 61 8.53 -7.90 -9.67
C PRO A 61 9.59 -8.31 -8.64
N VAL A 62 10.49 -9.20 -9.06
CA VAL A 62 11.63 -9.61 -8.24
C VAL A 62 12.60 -8.44 -8.16
N ASP A 63 12.73 -7.83 -6.98
CA ASP A 63 13.80 -6.88 -6.70
C ASP A 63 15.12 -7.64 -6.50
N ALA A 64 16.04 -7.49 -7.46
CA ALA A 64 17.34 -8.15 -7.42
C ALA A 64 18.27 -7.60 -6.33
N ASP A 65 18.03 -6.37 -5.87
CA ASP A 65 18.89 -5.66 -4.93
C ASP A 65 18.50 -5.88 -3.46
N SER A 66 17.33 -6.48 -3.20
CA SER A 66 16.86 -6.89 -1.87
C SER A 66 16.56 -8.40 -1.81
N PRO A 67 17.52 -9.25 -1.41
CA PRO A 67 17.36 -10.72 -1.39
C PRO A 67 16.19 -11.24 -0.53
N SER A 68 15.83 -10.52 0.53
CA SER A 68 14.67 -10.81 1.38
C SER A 68 13.34 -10.54 0.66
N TYR A 69 13.32 -9.52 -0.21
CA TYR A 69 12.17 -9.14 -1.04
C TYR A 69 12.04 -10.04 -2.27
N ALA A 70 13.14 -10.45 -2.89
CA ALA A 70 13.15 -11.35 -4.04
C ALA A 70 12.35 -12.65 -3.79
N ARG A 71 12.55 -13.30 -2.63
CA ARG A 71 11.81 -14.51 -2.25
C ARG A 71 10.32 -14.25 -1.97
N ARG A 72 9.97 -13.03 -1.58
CA ARG A 72 8.60 -12.61 -1.28
C ARG A 72 7.84 -12.23 -2.56
N ALA A 73 8.51 -11.58 -3.50
CA ALA A 73 7.96 -11.17 -4.79
C ALA A 73 7.51 -12.36 -5.66
N GLU A 74 8.22 -13.49 -5.59
CA GLU A 74 7.84 -14.74 -6.27
C GLU A 74 6.55 -15.39 -5.71
N ARG A 75 6.07 -14.92 -4.55
CA ARG A 75 4.99 -15.51 -3.79
C ARG A 75 3.78 -14.59 -3.63
N LEU A 76 4.02 -13.28 -3.61
CA LEU A 76 2.97 -12.26 -3.53
C LEU A 76 2.46 -11.87 -4.91
N ALA A 77 1.14 -11.77 -5.02
CA ALA A 77 0.51 -11.24 -6.22
C ALA A 77 -0.67 -10.33 -5.91
N PHE A 78 -0.74 -9.23 -6.65
CA PHE A 78 -1.89 -8.33 -6.67
C PHE A 78 -2.99 -8.93 -7.55
N VAL A 79 -4.20 -9.09 -7.00
CA VAL A 79 -5.31 -9.75 -7.70
C VAL A 79 -6.32 -8.72 -8.16
N GLN A 80 -6.25 -8.36 -9.45
CA GLN A 80 -7.14 -7.39 -10.07
C GLN A 80 -8.55 -7.93 -10.31
N ASN A 81 -8.69 -9.23 -10.54
CA ASN A 81 -9.98 -9.89 -10.74
C ASN A 81 -10.05 -11.19 -9.95
N VAL A 82 -10.54 -11.09 -8.71
CA VAL A 82 -10.74 -12.21 -7.78
C VAL A 82 -11.57 -13.33 -8.42
N ASP A 83 -12.64 -12.96 -9.13
CA ASP A 83 -13.54 -13.92 -9.78
C ASP A 83 -12.87 -14.64 -10.95
N GLY A 84 -12.13 -13.91 -11.78
CA GLY A 84 -11.32 -14.43 -12.88
C GLY A 84 -10.16 -15.32 -12.41
N ALA A 85 -9.61 -15.03 -11.23
CA ALA A 85 -8.60 -15.85 -10.55
C ALA A 85 -9.19 -17.13 -9.92
N GLY A 86 -10.52 -17.28 -9.89
CA GLY A 86 -11.20 -18.46 -9.34
C GLY A 86 -11.21 -18.49 -7.81
N LEU A 87 -10.92 -17.37 -7.15
CA LEU A 87 -10.86 -17.25 -5.71
C LEU A 87 -12.25 -17.01 -5.12
N ARG A 88 -12.46 -17.43 -3.87
CA ARG A 88 -13.66 -17.12 -3.10
C ARG A 88 -13.24 -16.37 -1.84
N HIS A 89 -13.72 -15.13 -1.68
CA HIS A 89 -13.55 -14.39 -0.44
C HIS A 89 -14.20 -15.15 0.73
N VAL A 90 -13.44 -15.31 1.81
CA VAL A 90 -13.88 -15.97 3.05
C VAL A 90 -14.28 -14.93 4.08
N GLY A 91 -13.44 -13.92 4.29
CA GLY A 91 -13.69 -12.85 5.24
C GLY A 91 -12.50 -11.89 5.35
N ASN A 92 -12.75 -10.75 5.98
CA ASN A 92 -11.72 -9.79 6.37
C ASN A 92 -11.28 -10.10 7.80
N VAL A 93 -10.01 -9.85 8.08
CA VAL A 93 -9.39 -10.15 9.36
C VAL A 93 -9.37 -8.89 10.22
N GLU A 94 -9.80 -9.03 11.48
CA GLU A 94 -9.65 -7.96 12.47
C GLU A 94 -8.20 -7.90 12.95
N ALA A 95 -7.63 -6.69 12.96
CA ALA A 95 -6.41 -6.41 13.71
C ALA A 95 -6.59 -6.95 15.13
N GLU A 96 -5.60 -7.70 15.64
CA GLU A 96 -5.68 -8.43 16.91
C GLU A 96 -5.68 -7.46 18.13
N CYS A 97 -6.73 -6.66 18.26
CA CYS A 97 -7.00 -5.72 19.34
C CYS A 97 -7.89 -6.39 20.40
N GLY A 98 -7.41 -7.50 20.98
CA GLY A 98 -7.92 -8.00 22.27
C GLY A 98 -9.22 -8.82 22.29
N SER A 99 -9.82 -9.19 21.16
CA SER A 99 -10.96 -10.11 21.15
C SER A 99 -10.51 -11.57 21.13
N ARG A 100 -10.77 -12.30 22.23
CA ARG A 100 -10.38 -13.72 22.39
C ARG A 100 -11.05 -14.70 21.42
N ASN A 101 -12.05 -14.28 20.63
CA ASN A 101 -12.97 -15.23 19.97
C ASN A 101 -13.33 -14.91 18.50
N GLY A 102 -12.65 -14.00 17.80
CA GLY A 102 -12.95 -13.77 16.39
C GLY A 102 -11.81 -13.08 15.63
N PHE A 103 -11.23 -13.81 14.67
CA PHE A 103 -10.27 -13.27 13.69
C PHE A 103 -10.99 -12.63 12.48
N TRP A 104 -12.32 -12.45 12.52
CA TRP A 104 -13.11 -12.17 11.33
C TRP A 104 -14.05 -10.98 11.55
N SER A 105 -14.05 -10.03 10.63
CA SER A 105 -15.02 -8.93 10.57
C SER A 105 -15.75 -8.85 9.24
N ASN A 106 -16.98 -8.35 9.32
CA ASN A 106 -17.70 -7.75 8.19
C ASN A 106 -17.82 -6.23 8.34
N ARG A 107 -17.08 -5.61 9.27
CA ARG A 107 -17.12 -4.16 9.54
C ARG A 107 -15.97 -3.46 8.82
N ASP A 108 -16.21 -2.21 8.43
CA ASP A 108 -15.30 -1.41 7.61
C ASP A 108 -14.07 -0.83 8.36
N SER A 109 -13.93 -1.07 9.67
CA SER A 109 -12.93 -0.39 10.53
C SER A 109 -11.96 -1.33 11.25
N CYS A 110 -11.54 -2.43 10.62
CA CYS A 110 -10.86 -3.53 11.32
C CYS A 110 -9.40 -3.79 10.91
N GLY A 111 -8.69 -2.82 10.35
CA GLY A 111 -7.30 -2.99 9.92
C GLY A 111 -6.27 -2.18 10.73
N TRP A 112 -5.04 -2.18 10.23
CA TRP A 112 -3.91 -1.40 10.71
C TRP A 112 -3.82 -0.06 9.96
N TYR A 113 -3.58 1.02 10.69
CA TYR A 113 -3.43 2.34 10.08
C TYR A 113 -2.12 2.45 9.30
N SER A 114 -2.22 2.83 8.03
CA SER A 114 -1.07 3.06 7.14
C SER A 114 -0.57 4.51 7.14
N ASP A 115 -1.29 5.40 7.82
CA ASP A 115 -0.95 6.80 8.01
C ASP A 115 -0.95 7.19 9.50
N ASN A 116 -0.37 8.35 9.82
CA ASN A 116 -0.37 8.88 11.18
C ASN A 116 -1.72 9.52 11.56
N ASP A 117 -2.50 9.96 10.57
CA ASP A 117 -3.83 10.56 10.74
C ASP A 117 -4.94 9.53 10.96
N GLN A 118 -4.64 8.24 10.85
CA GLN A 118 -5.58 7.13 11.01
C GLN A 118 -6.75 7.17 10.01
N GLN A 119 -6.52 7.74 8.82
CA GLN A 119 -7.53 7.83 7.77
C GLN A 119 -7.47 6.64 6.82
N GLU A 120 -6.28 6.07 6.62
CA GLU A 120 -6.08 4.94 5.72
C GLU A 120 -5.84 3.66 6.52
N THR A 121 -6.47 2.57 6.08
CA THR A 121 -6.43 1.31 6.79
C THR A 121 -6.14 0.14 5.85
N ILE A 122 -5.17 -0.68 6.25
CA ILE A 122 -4.82 -1.94 5.61
C ILE A 122 -5.32 -3.08 6.49
N TYR A 123 -6.16 -3.95 5.94
CA TYR A 123 -6.74 -5.07 6.67
C TYR A 123 -6.34 -6.41 6.05
N GLY A 124 -6.28 -7.44 6.89
CA GLY A 124 -6.02 -8.80 6.42
C GLY A 124 -7.22 -9.36 5.67
N VAL A 125 -6.99 -10.19 4.66
CA VAL A 125 -8.04 -10.86 3.89
C VAL A 125 -7.69 -12.32 3.66
N VAL A 126 -8.71 -13.17 3.69
CA VAL A 126 -8.54 -14.60 3.39
C VAL A 126 -9.40 -15.00 2.20
N TYR A 127 -8.77 -15.71 1.26
CA TYR A 127 -9.42 -16.28 0.10
C TYR A 127 -9.29 -17.80 0.08
N GLN A 128 -10.38 -18.46 -0.30
CA GLN A 128 -10.44 -19.89 -0.51
C GLN A 128 -10.12 -20.21 -1.98
N LEU A 129 -9.17 -21.13 -2.17
CA LEU A 129 -8.84 -21.75 -3.44
C LEU A 129 -9.78 -22.92 -3.73
N THR A 130 -9.75 -23.40 -4.99
CA THR A 130 -10.42 -24.66 -5.32
C THR A 130 -9.81 -25.80 -4.52
N GLY A 131 -10.68 -26.57 -3.86
CA GLY A 131 -10.26 -27.74 -3.09
C GLY A 131 -9.51 -28.74 -3.98
N ARG A 132 -8.53 -29.40 -3.40
CA ARG A 132 -7.69 -30.39 -4.09
C ARG A 132 -7.45 -31.55 -3.12
N ASP A 133 -7.56 -32.77 -3.62
CA ASP A 133 -7.31 -34.00 -2.85
C ASP A 133 -8.15 -34.09 -1.55
N GLY A 134 -9.42 -33.66 -1.62
CA GLY A 134 -10.33 -33.65 -0.46
C GLY A 134 -10.04 -32.58 0.59
N LYS A 135 -9.13 -31.64 0.32
CA LYS A 135 -8.76 -30.57 1.24
C LYS A 135 -9.35 -29.24 0.83
N ALA A 136 -9.86 -28.49 1.81
CA ALA A 136 -10.06 -27.06 1.66
C ALA A 136 -8.70 -26.36 1.65
N ARG A 137 -8.57 -25.29 0.87
CA ARG A 137 -7.31 -24.57 0.66
C ARG A 137 -7.55 -23.07 0.79
N PHE A 138 -6.72 -22.39 1.55
CA PHE A 138 -6.83 -20.98 1.87
C PHE A 138 -5.52 -20.26 1.60
N VAL A 139 -5.64 -18.98 1.28
CA VAL A 139 -4.55 -18.05 0.99
C VAL A 139 -4.76 -16.81 1.82
N ALA A 140 -3.68 -16.36 2.46
CA ALA A 140 -3.62 -15.14 3.23
C ALA A 140 -3.25 -13.95 2.34
N GLY A 141 -3.65 -12.76 2.74
CA GLY A 141 -3.30 -11.52 2.06
C GLY A 141 -3.71 -10.29 2.84
N TYR A 142 -3.52 -9.12 2.23
CA TYR A 142 -3.98 -7.84 2.75
C TYR A 142 -4.63 -7.02 1.64
N ALA A 143 -5.50 -6.08 2.02
CA ALA A 143 -6.10 -5.10 1.12
C ALA A 143 -6.13 -3.73 1.79
N SER A 144 -6.08 -2.66 0.99
CA SER A 144 -6.25 -1.28 1.44
C SER A 144 -7.64 -0.78 1.05
N ALA A 145 -8.32 -0.11 1.97
CA ALA A 145 -9.61 0.52 1.69
C ALA A 145 -9.50 1.76 0.77
N GLY A 146 -8.33 2.40 0.71
CA GLY A 146 -8.13 3.70 0.04
C GLY A 146 -7.63 3.62 -1.41
N ASP A 147 -6.62 2.79 -1.69
CA ASP A 147 -5.80 2.97 -2.91
C ASP A 147 -6.17 2.10 -4.12
N CYS A 148 -7.01 1.08 -3.95
CA CYS A 148 -7.21 0.05 -4.98
C CYS A 148 -8.61 -0.57 -4.97
N ASP A 149 -9.67 0.18 -4.65
CA ASP A 149 -11.04 -0.34 -4.53
C ASP A 149 -11.18 -1.57 -3.60
N GLY A 150 -10.27 -1.74 -2.63
CA GLY A 150 -10.23 -2.92 -1.76
C GLY A 150 -9.68 -4.21 -2.40
N LEU A 151 -8.99 -4.12 -3.54
CA LEU A 151 -8.40 -5.28 -4.19
C LEU A 151 -7.22 -5.87 -3.39
N PRO A 152 -7.10 -7.21 -3.31
CA PRO A 152 -6.18 -7.83 -2.40
C PRO A 152 -4.81 -8.12 -3.02
N THR A 153 -3.78 -8.06 -2.18
CA THR A 153 -2.47 -8.68 -2.41
C THR A 153 -2.40 -9.99 -1.62
N LEU A 154 -2.16 -11.10 -2.30
CA LEU A 154 -2.24 -12.46 -1.75
C LEU A 154 -0.90 -13.19 -1.78
N ASP A 155 -0.61 -13.99 -0.74
CA ASP A 155 0.56 -14.89 -0.67
C ASP A 155 0.22 -16.30 -1.18
N PHE A 156 0.59 -16.59 -2.42
CA PHE A 156 0.47 -17.91 -3.02
C PHE A 156 1.63 -18.86 -2.67
N GLY A 157 2.67 -18.37 -2.00
CA GLY A 157 3.79 -19.18 -1.52
C GLY A 157 3.42 -20.08 -0.34
N THR A 158 2.40 -19.69 0.43
CA THR A 158 1.90 -20.44 1.58
C THR A 158 0.43 -20.78 1.40
N ILE A 159 0.13 -22.07 1.21
CA ILE A 159 -1.26 -22.54 1.09
C ILE A 159 -1.65 -23.29 2.36
N TYR A 160 -2.58 -22.72 3.12
CA TYR A 160 -3.15 -23.35 4.30
C TYR A 160 -4.21 -24.35 3.86
N SER A 161 -4.12 -25.60 4.32
CA SER A 161 -5.07 -26.63 3.89
C SER A 161 -5.39 -27.62 4.98
N GLU A 162 -6.65 -28.05 5.00
CA GLU A 162 -7.17 -29.00 5.97
C GLU A 162 -8.09 -30.00 5.27
N PHE A 163 -8.08 -31.25 5.74
CA PHE A 163 -8.97 -32.28 5.23
C PHE A 163 -10.40 -32.00 5.69
N VAL A 164 -11.30 -31.80 4.73
CA VAL A 164 -12.72 -31.56 5.02
C VAL A 164 -13.42 -32.87 4.67
N GLY A 165 -13.60 -33.73 5.67
CA GLY A 165 -14.27 -35.02 5.48
C GLY A 165 -15.73 -34.86 5.05
N ASP A 166 -16.35 -35.97 4.61
CA ASP A 166 -17.72 -35.98 4.06
C ASP A 166 -18.80 -35.41 5.03
N TYR A 167 -18.51 -35.36 6.33
CA TYR A 167 -19.42 -34.85 7.36
C TYR A 167 -19.32 -33.33 7.62
N ALA A 168 -18.29 -32.65 7.09
CA ALA A 168 -18.03 -31.23 7.36
C ALA A 168 -18.79 -30.26 6.42
N TYR A 169 -19.80 -30.75 5.68
CA TYR A 169 -20.60 -29.96 4.72
C TYR A 169 -21.36 -28.76 5.36
N ARG A 170 -21.42 -28.66 6.69
CA ARG A 170 -22.16 -27.61 7.42
C ARG A 170 -21.30 -26.59 8.17
N GLU A 171 -19.98 -26.76 8.22
CA GLU A 171 -19.12 -25.81 8.92
C GLU A 171 -18.87 -24.57 8.03
N SER A 172 -18.87 -23.39 8.65
CA SER A 172 -18.49 -22.17 7.95
C SER A 172 -17.02 -22.29 7.54
N ALA A 173 -16.64 -21.70 6.41
CA ALA A 173 -15.23 -21.65 6.01
C ALA A 173 -14.33 -21.00 7.08
N THR A 174 -14.92 -20.12 7.91
CA THR A 174 -14.26 -19.44 9.05
C THR A 174 -14.02 -20.33 10.26
N ASP A 175 -14.69 -21.48 10.34
CA ASP A 175 -14.58 -22.43 11.46
C ASP A 175 -13.47 -23.46 11.24
N ILE A 176 -12.98 -23.57 10.00
CA ILE A 176 -11.90 -24.46 9.60
C ILE A 176 -10.57 -23.90 10.15
N GLU A 177 -9.76 -24.74 10.80
CA GLU A 177 -8.53 -24.30 11.46
C GLU A 177 -7.52 -23.76 10.44
N ALA A 178 -7.41 -24.38 9.26
CA ALA A 178 -6.59 -23.85 8.17
C ALA A 178 -7.01 -22.43 7.71
N ALA A 179 -8.30 -22.07 7.83
CA ALA A 179 -8.73 -20.71 7.52
C ALA A 179 -8.33 -19.72 8.62
N ARG A 180 -8.31 -20.16 9.89
CA ARG A 180 -7.84 -19.34 11.03
C ARG A 180 -6.33 -19.14 10.99
N ASP A 181 -5.56 -20.16 10.62
CA ASP A 181 -4.12 -20.02 10.40
C ASP A 181 -3.83 -19.02 9.26
N ALA A 182 -4.59 -19.09 8.16
CA ALA A 182 -4.52 -18.10 7.10
C ALA A 182 -4.92 -16.70 7.58
N ALA A 183 -5.89 -16.58 8.48
CA ALA A 183 -6.29 -15.30 9.05
C ALA A 183 -5.18 -14.67 9.90
N ARG A 184 -4.52 -15.43 10.79
CA ARG A 184 -3.37 -14.92 11.58
C ARG A 184 -2.23 -14.45 10.70
N ALA A 185 -1.96 -15.19 9.61
CA ALA A 185 -0.95 -14.77 8.64
C ALA A 185 -1.36 -13.50 7.88
N ALA A 186 -2.63 -13.41 7.48
CA ALA A 186 -3.18 -12.22 6.82
C ALA A 186 -3.10 -10.97 7.71
N ASP A 187 -3.35 -11.09 9.02
CA ASP A 187 -3.20 -9.99 9.98
C ASP A 187 -1.75 -9.51 10.05
N SER A 188 -0.80 -10.43 10.25
CA SER A 188 0.63 -10.10 10.28
C SER A 188 1.10 -9.45 8.97
N MET A 189 0.58 -9.90 7.83
CA MET A 189 0.85 -9.27 6.53
C MET A 189 0.30 -7.84 6.45
N ALA A 190 -0.92 -7.62 6.91
CA ALA A 190 -1.55 -6.31 6.93
C ALA A 190 -0.81 -5.33 7.85
N GLN A 191 -0.44 -5.77 9.07
CA GLN A 191 0.37 -4.98 10.00
C GLN A 191 1.67 -4.54 9.35
N HIS A 192 2.41 -5.49 8.78
CA HIS A 192 3.70 -5.20 8.16
C HIS A 192 3.57 -4.27 6.95
N ALA A 193 2.53 -4.44 6.13
CA ALA A 193 2.25 -3.54 5.01
C ALA A 193 1.94 -2.12 5.51
N ALA A 194 1.15 -1.97 6.58
CA ALA A 194 0.83 -0.68 7.18
C ALA A 194 2.04 0.01 7.82
N GLU A 195 2.91 -0.73 8.51
CA GLU A 195 4.19 -0.21 9.01
C GLU A 195 5.11 0.24 7.87
N THR A 196 5.23 -0.59 6.83
CA THR A 196 6.06 -0.31 5.65
C THR A 196 5.60 0.94 4.90
N GLU A 197 4.28 1.16 4.81
CA GLU A 197 3.68 2.35 4.22
C GLU A 197 3.90 3.59 5.10
N ARG A 198 3.70 3.47 6.43
CA ARG A 198 3.99 4.58 7.36
C ARG A 198 5.44 5.03 7.28
N ASP A 199 6.39 4.10 7.25
CA ASP A 199 7.81 4.43 7.10
C ASP A 199 8.08 5.14 5.77
N TYR A 200 7.43 4.71 4.69
CA TYR A 200 7.54 5.34 3.37
C TYR A 200 6.99 6.77 3.39
N GLN A 201 5.76 6.95 3.91
CA GLN A 201 5.14 8.27 4.01
C GLN A 201 5.97 9.21 4.89
N ALA A 202 6.51 8.73 6.00
CA ALA A 202 7.39 9.51 6.86
C ALA A 202 8.64 10.01 6.11
N ALA A 203 9.32 9.12 5.37
CA ALA A 203 10.49 9.47 4.57
C ALA A 203 10.13 10.45 3.44
N TRP A 204 9.02 10.22 2.74
CA TRP A 204 8.54 11.09 1.66
C TRP A 204 8.17 12.48 2.18
N GLN A 205 7.42 12.57 3.27
CA GLN A 205 7.04 13.84 3.90
C GLN A 205 8.29 14.59 4.41
N ALA A 206 9.27 13.89 4.96
CA ALA A 206 10.56 14.47 5.35
C ALA A 206 11.30 15.07 4.15
N GLY A 207 11.28 14.39 2.99
CA GLY A 207 11.81 14.89 1.73
C GLY A 207 11.10 16.16 1.24
N SER A 208 9.77 16.13 1.23
CA SER A 208 8.94 17.28 0.85
C SER A 208 9.19 18.50 1.75
N ARG A 209 9.24 18.28 3.07
CA ARG A 209 9.59 19.32 4.04
C ARG A 209 11.00 19.87 3.81
N PHE A 210 11.97 19.00 3.52
CA PHE A 210 13.33 19.38 3.22
C PHE A 210 13.43 20.32 2.00
N ALA A 211 12.65 20.03 0.94
CA ALA A 211 12.55 20.90 -0.24
C ALA A 211 11.88 22.25 0.09
N GLY A 212 10.76 22.26 0.82
CA GLY A 212 10.09 23.50 1.25
C GLY A 212 10.96 24.42 2.11
N LEU A 213 11.82 23.85 2.96
CA LEU A 213 12.82 24.61 3.70
C LEU A 213 13.90 25.21 2.79
N ALA A 214 14.26 24.55 1.69
CA ALA A 214 15.18 25.09 0.69
C ALA A 214 14.60 26.35 0.02
N GLU A 215 13.33 26.32 -0.34
CA GLU A 215 12.60 27.47 -0.89
C GLU A 215 12.55 28.62 0.11
N THR A 216 12.24 28.31 1.38
CA THR A 216 12.23 29.30 2.48
C THR A 216 13.59 29.97 2.62
N ILE A 217 14.69 29.20 2.57
CA ILE A 217 16.05 29.74 2.63
C ILE A 217 16.33 30.64 1.41
N ALA A 218 15.93 30.23 0.22
CA ALA A 218 16.13 31.03 -1.00
C ALA A 218 15.34 32.35 -0.96
N ALA A 219 14.08 32.31 -0.52
CA ALA A 219 13.23 33.47 -0.36
C ALA A 219 13.80 34.46 0.68
N ASN A 220 14.19 33.95 1.86
CA ASN A 220 14.80 34.78 2.92
C ASN A 220 16.12 35.41 2.46
N ARG A 221 16.95 34.67 1.72
CA ARG A 221 18.18 35.20 1.13
C ARG A 221 17.89 36.33 0.15
N LYS A 222 16.90 36.17 -0.72
CA LYS A 222 16.49 37.21 -1.68
C LYS A 222 16.01 38.46 -0.95
N ALA A 223 15.12 38.32 0.02
CA ALA A 223 14.60 39.42 0.83
C ALA A 223 15.73 40.16 1.59
N ALA A 224 16.68 39.44 2.17
CA ALA A 224 17.83 40.03 2.85
C ALA A 224 18.71 40.85 1.88
N LEU A 225 18.95 40.36 0.66
CA LEU A 225 19.73 41.08 -0.35
C LEU A 225 19.01 42.34 -0.85
N GLU A 226 17.69 42.29 -1.01
CA GLU A 226 16.85 43.43 -1.35
C GLU A 226 16.95 44.52 -0.28
N LEU A 227 16.76 44.17 1.00
CA LEU A 227 16.91 45.10 2.14
C LEU A 227 18.33 45.71 2.21
N LEU A 228 19.37 44.92 1.97
CA LEU A 228 20.75 45.42 1.93
C LEU A 228 21.00 46.33 0.72
N SER A 229 20.29 46.13 -0.39
CA SER A 229 20.35 47.03 -1.54
C SER A 229 19.64 48.37 -1.26
N GLU A 230 18.50 48.33 -0.57
CA GLU A 230 17.76 49.52 -0.15
C GLU A 230 18.57 50.35 0.85
N ARG A 231 19.22 49.68 1.82
CA ARG A 231 20.14 50.35 2.74
C ARG A 231 21.26 51.08 2.00
N ARG A 232 21.85 50.46 0.98
CA ARG A 232 22.90 51.09 0.15
C ARG A 232 22.37 52.30 -0.63
N ARG A 233 21.14 52.23 -1.14
CA ARG A 233 20.48 53.37 -1.80
C ARG A 233 20.18 54.50 -0.82
N ALA A 234 19.63 54.19 0.35
CA ALA A 234 19.35 55.18 1.38
C ALA A 234 20.62 55.92 1.85
N ALA A 235 21.75 55.20 1.95
CA ALA A 235 23.05 55.77 2.30
C ALA A 235 23.55 56.84 1.32
N SER A 236 23.07 56.80 0.07
CA SER A 236 23.46 57.74 -0.99
C SER A 236 22.66 59.03 -0.99
N VAL A 237 21.54 59.10 -0.26
CA VAL A 237 20.59 60.23 -0.31
C VAL A 237 20.76 61.17 0.89
N ASP A 238 20.83 60.65 2.11
CA ASP A 238 20.99 61.44 3.34
C ASP A 238 21.52 60.55 4.49
N GLN A 239 22.38 61.09 5.35
CA GLN A 239 22.99 60.39 6.49
C GLN A 239 22.49 60.89 7.86
N GLY A 240 21.39 61.65 7.89
CA GLY A 240 20.77 62.18 9.11
C GLY A 240 20.19 61.14 10.08
N ALA A 241 19.58 61.61 11.18
CA ALA A 241 19.02 60.76 12.24
C ALA A 241 17.97 59.75 11.75
N THR A 242 17.16 60.13 10.75
CA THR A 242 16.17 59.25 10.12
C THR A 242 16.83 58.06 9.40
N TYR A 243 17.99 58.28 8.76
CA TYR A 243 18.76 57.22 8.11
C TYR A 243 19.29 56.20 9.13
N GLN A 244 19.72 56.65 10.31
CA GLN A 244 20.17 55.75 11.39
C GLN A 244 19.04 54.85 11.90
N ALA A 245 17.83 55.39 12.06
CA ALA A 245 16.65 54.61 12.45
C ALA A 245 16.30 53.54 11.40
N ILE A 246 16.30 53.92 10.11
CA ILE A 246 16.08 52.98 8.99
C ILE A 246 17.15 51.89 8.95
N CYS A 247 18.42 52.27 9.11
CA CYS A 247 19.53 51.32 9.14
C CYS A 247 19.41 50.31 10.28
N LYS A 248 18.94 50.74 11.46
CA LYS A 248 18.68 49.85 12.58
C LYS A 248 17.56 48.86 12.23
N ALA A 249 16.41 49.35 11.75
CA ALA A 249 15.30 48.49 11.38
C ALA A 249 15.67 47.45 10.29
N ILE A 250 16.43 47.87 9.28
CA ILE A 250 16.94 46.95 8.24
C ILE A 250 17.88 45.92 8.84
N ARG A 251 18.79 46.32 9.74
CA ARG A 251 19.71 45.39 10.40
C ARG A 251 18.96 44.35 11.21
N ASP A 252 18.03 44.78 12.06
CA ASP A 252 17.24 43.90 12.91
C ASP A 252 16.43 42.91 12.04
N LYS A 253 15.87 43.37 10.91
CA LYS A 253 15.15 42.48 9.98
C LYS A 253 16.06 41.50 9.26
N VAL A 254 17.24 41.93 8.81
CA VAL A 254 18.23 41.05 8.18
C VAL A 254 18.72 40.00 9.17
N GLU A 255 18.97 40.39 10.43
CA GLU A 255 19.36 39.46 11.49
C GLU A 255 18.30 38.38 11.72
N SER A 256 17.03 38.76 11.84
CA SER A 256 15.91 37.81 11.93
C SER A 256 15.81 36.88 10.72
N LEU A 257 16.06 37.36 9.49
CA LEU A 257 16.09 36.51 8.30
C LEU A 257 17.28 35.53 8.31
N LEU A 258 18.44 35.96 8.81
CA LEU A 258 19.63 35.11 8.95
C LEU A 258 19.40 34.00 9.99
N GLU A 259 18.77 34.33 11.11
CA GLU A 259 18.40 33.37 12.16
C GLU A 259 17.43 32.31 11.62
N ALA A 260 16.34 32.73 10.97
CA ALA A 260 15.39 31.81 10.35
C ALA A 260 16.05 30.90 9.28
N MET A 261 17.01 31.41 8.51
CA MET A 261 17.78 30.57 7.58
C MET A 261 18.69 29.57 8.30
N SER A 262 19.25 29.93 9.46
CA SER A 262 20.07 29.04 10.27
C SER A 262 19.25 27.90 10.86
N GLU A 263 18.07 28.22 11.39
CA GLU A 263 17.11 27.24 11.90
C GLU A 263 16.66 26.28 10.78
N ALA A 264 16.25 26.82 9.63
CA ALA A 264 15.84 26.01 8.48
C ALA A 264 16.96 25.08 7.99
N ARG A 265 18.23 25.52 8.00
CA ARG A 265 19.38 24.67 7.66
C ARG A 265 19.59 23.56 8.69
N THR A 266 19.41 23.87 9.96
CA THR A 266 19.53 22.89 11.05
C THR A 266 18.44 21.83 10.93
N GLU A 267 17.19 22.22 10.68
CA GLU A 267 16.08 21.30 10.45
C GLU A 267 16.30 20.44 9.19
N ARG A 268 16.77 21.03 8.08
CA ARG A 268 17.17 20.26 6.88
C ARG A 268 18.25 19.23 7.19
N GLY A 269 19.21 19.56 8.05
CA GLY A 269 20.24 18.64 8.51
C GLY A 269 19.65 17.43 9.24
N LYS A 270 18.71 17.67 10.16
CA LYS A 270 17.99 16.62 10.91
C LYS A 270 17.16 15.73 10.00
N LEU A 271 16.38 16.33 9.09
CA LEU A 271 15.56 15.59 8.12
C LEU A 271 16.42 14.69 7.23
N LYS A 272 17.58 15.18 6.77
CA LYS A 272 18.53 14.39 5.99
C LYS A 272 19.18 13.27 6.81
N ALA A 273 19.30 13.42 8.14
CA ALA A 273 19.80 12.36 9.02
C ALA A 273 18.75 11.28 9.33
N GLY A 274 17.47 11.53 9.00
CA GLY A 274 16.35 10.67 9.38
C GLY A 274 15.89 10.88 10.83
N ASP A 275 16.28 11.99 11.45
CA ASP A 275 15.93 12.27 12.85
C ASP A 275 14.43 12.52 13.00
N HIS A 276 13.88 12.12 14.15
CA HIS A 276 12.53 12.49 14.54
C HIS A 276 12.41 14.00 14.74
N ILE A 277 11.44 14.62 14.06
CA ILE A 277 11.16 16.06 14.21
C ILE A 277 9.98 16.29 15.16
N ASN A 278 8.85 15.62 14.92
CA ASN A 278 7.63 15.71 15.73
C ASN A 278 6.73 14.48 15.47
N GLU A 279 5.59 14.42 16.14
CA GLU A 279 4.63 13.29 16.02
C GLU A 279 4.12 13.07 14.58
N TRP A 280 4.06 14.13 13.76
CA TRP A 280 3.58 14.08 12.37
C TRP A 280 4.69 13.71 11.38
N LEU A 281 5.94 13.97 11.74
CA LEU A 281 7.14 13.65 10.98
C LEU A 281 8.04 12.76 11.85
N PRO A 282 7.63 11.48 12.03
CA PRO A 282 8.47 10.52 12.71
C PRO A 282 9.79 10.36 11.94
N GLY A 283 10.85 10.03 12.66
CA GLY A 283 12.13 9.71 12.03
C GLY A 283 12.02 8.48 11.14
N PHE A 284 12.93 8.33 10.19
CA PHE A 284 12.98 7.18 9.31
C PHE A 284 14.40 6.60 9.25
N TRP A 285 14.52 5.31 8.99
CA TRP A 285 15.82 4.65 8.92
C TRP A 285 16.53 5.03 7.61
N THR A 286 17.60 5.82 7.69
CA THR A 286 18.36 6.26 6.50
C THR A 286 19.22 5.19 5.84
N GLY A 287 19.48 4.05 6.47
CA GLY A 287 20.16 2.91 5.82
C GLY A 287 19.27 2.04 4.92
N ASP A 288 17.97 2.32 4.80
CA ASP A 288 17.05 1.60 3.91
C ASP A 288 16.96 2.37 2.59
N LYS A 289 17.40 1.73 1.49
CA LYS A 289 17.39 2.31 0.15
C LYS A 289 16.01 2.71 -0.32
N ARG A 290 14.96 1.99 0.10
CA ARG A 290 13.58 2.30 -0.26
C ARG A 290 13.14 3.62 0.37
N LEU A 291 13.49 3.83 1.63
CA LEU A 291 13.16 5.07 2.35
C LEU A 291 14.01 6.23 1.83
N GLN A 292 15.26 5.99 1.45
CA GLN A 292 16.08 6.98 0.74
C GLN A 292 15.45 7.39 -0.60
N ALA A 293 14.93 6.45 -1.38
CA ALA A 293 14.21 6.73 -2.62
C ALA A 293 12.94 7.54 -2.36
N ALA A 294 12.14 7.14 -1.38
CA ALA A 294 10.94 7.87 -0.95
C ALA A 294 11.26 9.33 -0.56
N PHE A 295 12.33 9.53 0.20
CA PHE A 295 12.82 10.87 0.55
C PHE A 295 13.22 11.67 -0.69
N ASN A 296 13.98 11.08 -1.61
CA ASN A 296 14.37 11.75 -2.86
C ASN A 296 13.14 12.14 -3.70
N ASP A 297 12.15 11.25 -3.78
CA ASP A 297 10.90 11.50 -4.50
C ASP A 297 10.12 12.67 -3.87
N GLY A 298 10.03 12.69 -2.54
CA GLY A 298 9.41 13.81 -1.80
C GLY A 298 10.19 15.12 -1.97
N ALA A 299 11.52 15.06 -1.99
CA ALA A 299 12.37 16.22 -2.18
C ALA A 299 12.37 16.75 -3.63
N GLY A 300 11.99 15.90 -4.61
CA GLY A 300 12.10 16.21 -6.03
C GLY A 300 13.54 16.30 -6.54
N GLU A 301 14.52 15.85 -5.74
CA GLU A 301 15.95 15.86 -6.08
C GLU A 301 16.67 14.65 -5.47
N SER A 302 17.74 14.17 -6.12
CA SER A 302 18.52 13.03 -5.63
C SER A 302 19.49 13.48 -4.53
N ILE A 303 19.07 13.31 -3.27
CA ILE A 303 19.87 13.63 -2.07
C ILE A 303 20.69 12.45 -1.58
N PHE A 304 20.08 11.27 -1.59
CA PHE A 304 20.74 10.01 -1.30
C PHE A 304 21.10 9.29 -2.61
N SER A 305 22.28 8.66 -2.64
CA SER A 305 22.68 7.76 -3.73
C SER A 305 22.01 6.40 -3.53
N VAL A 306 20.90 6.18 -4.23
CA VAL A 306 20.13 4.94 -4.20
C VAL A 306 20.64 3.94 -5.22
#